data_AF-A0AAD1K7W0-F1
#
_entry.id   AF-A0AAD1K7W0-F1
#
_cell.length_a   1.000
_cell.length_b   1.000
_cell.length_c   1.000
_cell.angle_alpha   90.00
_cell.angle_beta   90.00
_cell.angle_gamma   90.00
#
_symmetry.space_group_name_H-M   'P 1'
#
loop_
_entity.id
_entity.type
_entity.pdbx_description
1 polymer ?
#
loop_
_entity_poly.entity_id
_entity_poly.type
_entity_poly.pdbx_seq_one_letter_code
_entity_poly.pdbx_strand_id
1 'polypeptide(L)'
;MLPIYDKPMVYYPLSILMLAGIRDILIITTPEEQSGFKRLLGDGSGFGINLEYKVQPSPDGLAQAFLIGEEFIGDDSVCLILGDNIFFGQGFTPILKNAVSRVKKE
;
A
#
# COMPACT_ATOMS: atom_id res chain seq x y z
N MET A 1 -4.89 11.25 10.35
CA MET A 1 -5.22 11.00 8.93
C MET A 1 -6.07 12.11 8.37
N LEU A 2 -5.65 12.68 7.24
CA LEU A 2 -6.38 13.76 6.56
C LEU A 2 -7.45 13.19 5.63
N PRO A 3 -8.66 13.75 5.61
CA PRO A 3 -9.67 13.39 4.62
C PRO A 3 -9.40 14.06 3.29
N ILE A 4 -9.68 13.36 2.19
CA ILE A 4 -9.83 13.94 0.86
C ILE A 4 -11.31 13.83 0.52
N TYR A 5 -11.99 14.98 0.55
CA TYR A 5 -13.44 15.05 0.40
C TYR A 5 -14.18 14.15 1.40
N ASP A 6 -14.66 12.99 0.96
CA ASP A 6 -15.52 12.07 1.70
C ASP A 6 -14.78 10.82 2.24
N LYS A 7 -13.48 10.67 1.97
CA LYS A 7 -12.72 9.45 2.33
C LYS A 7 -11.38 9.77 2.99
N PRO A 8 -10.87 8.92 3.89
CA PRO A 8 -9.48 9.02 4.36
C PRO A 8 -8.49 8.93 3.20
N MET A 9 -7.44 9.77 3.21
CA MET A 9 -6.42 9.81 2.15
C MET A 9 -5.81 8.45 1.81
N VAL A 10 -5.62 7.55 2.79
CA VAL A 10 -5.06 6.21 2.56
C VAL A 10 -5.91 5.33 1.62
N TYR A 11 -7.20 5.61 1.47
CA TYR A 11 -8.08 4.80 0.62
C TYR A 11 -7.68 4.88 -0.85
N TYR A 12 -7.09 5.99 -1.28
CA TYR A 12 -6.70 6.22 -2.67
C TYR A 12 -5.53 5.30 -3.08
N PRO A 13 -4.35 5.34 -2.43
CA PRO A 13 -3.26 4.42 -2.77
C PRO A 13 -3.63 2.95 -2.52
N LEU A 14 -4.42 2.65 -1.48
CA LEU A 14 -4.89 1.28 -1.23
C LEU A 14 -5.72 0.76 -2.40
N SER A 15 -6.65 1.58 -2.92
CA SER A 15 -7.46 1.20 -4.09
C SER A 15 -6.62 0.93 -5.34
N ILE A 16 -5.48 1.60 -5.49
CA ILE A 16 -4.58 1.42 -6.64
C ILE A 16 -3.90 0.06 -6.58
N LEU A 17 -3.39 -0.33 -5.41
CA LEU A 17 -2.83 -1.68 -5.20
C LEU A 17 -3.89 -2.75 -5.49
N MET A 18 -5.12 -2.54 -5.01
CA MET A 18 -6.25 -3.45 -5.27
C MET A 18 -6.62 -3.52 -6.76
N LEU A 19 -6.62 -2.39 -7.48
CA LEU A 19 -6.87 -2.35 -8.94
C LEU A 19 -5.76 -3.05 -9.74
N ALA A 20 -4.52 -3.01 -9.25
CA ALA A 20 -3.41 -3.80 -9.79
C ALA A 20 -3.54 -5.31 -9.50
N GLY A 21 -4.43 -5.69 -8.58
CA GLY A 21 -4.68 -7.08 -8.17
C GLY A 21 -3.80 -7.56 -7.01
N ILE A 22 -3.12 -6.64 -6.31
CA ILE A 22 -2.29 -6.94 -5.14
C ILE A 22 -3.21 -7.09 -3.93
N ARG A 23 -3.04 -8.19 -3.17
CA ARG A 23 -3.90 -8.55 -2.02
C ARG A 23 -3.16 -8.62 -0.70
N ASP A 24 -1.87 -8.90 -0.71
CA ASP A 24 -1.03 -8.84 0.49
C ASP A 24 -0.35 -7.47 0.50
N ILE A 25 -0.65 -6.65 1.52
CA ILE A 25 -0.20 -5.26 1.60
C ILE A 25 0.34 -4.96 3.00
N LEU A 26 1.60 -4.52 3.04
CA LEU A 26 2.23 -3.99 4.25
C LEU A 26 2.04 -2.47 4.32
N ILE A 27 1.42 -2.00 5.41
CA ILE A 27 1.27 -0.59 5.72
C ILE A 27 2.37 -0.19 6.71
N ILE A 28 3.25 0.72 6.28
CA ILE A 28 4.33 1.27 7.10
C ILE A 28 3.91 2.68 7.53
N THR A 29 3.91 2.94 8.84
CA THR A 29 3.51 4.23 9.42
C THR A 29 4.50 4.67 10.49
N THR A 30 4.39 5.92 10.96
CA THR A 30 5.05 6.31 12.22
C THR A 30 4.46 5.55 13.42
N PRO A 31 5.14 5.50 14.57
CA PRO A 31 4.63 4.85 15.77
C PRO A 31 3.28 5.39 16.23
N GLU A 32 3.08 6.71 16.13
CA GLU A 32 1.89 7.41 16.61
C GLU A 32 0.67 7.13 15.74
N GLU A 33 0.87 7.01 14.43
CA GLU A 33 -0.23 6.84 13.48
C GLU A 33 -0.73 5.40 13.36
N GLN A 34 0.11 4.41 13.69
CA GLN A 34 -0.19 2.99 13.42
C GLN A 34 -1.54 2.55 14.01
N SER A 35 -1.82 2.97 15.24
CA SER A 35 -3.07 2.62 15.93
C SER A 35 -4.32 3.15 15.19
N GLY A 36 -4.20 4.31 14.54
CA GLY A 36 -5.25 4.90 13.71
C GLY A 36 -5.49 4.11 12.43
N PHE A 37 -4.41 3.67 11.76
CA PHE A 37 -4.50 2.84 10.56
C PHE A 37 -5.12 1.46 10.85
N LYS A 38 -4.70 0.81 11.94
CA LYS A 38 -5.30 -0.47 12.37
C LYS A 38 -6.78 -0.34 12.70
N ARG A 39 -7.18 0.76 13.38
CA ARG A 39 -8.60 1.01 13.69
C ARG A 39 -9.45 1.24 12.43
N LEU A 40 -8.89 1.91 11.43
CA LEU A 40 -9.59 2.26 10.21
C LEU A 40 -9.72 1.07 9.24
N LEU A 41 -8.64 0.31 9.07
CA LEU A 41 -8.52 -0.69 7.99
C LEU A 41 -8.59 -2.14 8.47
N GLY A 42 -8.45 -2.38 9.78
CA GLY A 42 -8.49 -3.73 10.36
C GLY A 42 -7.34 -4.61 9.87
N ASP A 43 -7.64 -5.86 9.54
CA ASP A 43 -6.72 -6.81 8.89
C ASP A 43 -6.92 -6.88 7.37
N GLY A 44 -7.79 -6.04 6.81
CA GLY A 44 -8.15 -6.05 5.38
C GLY A 44 -9.24 -7.05 4.99
N SER A 45 -9.68 -7.94 5.89
CA SER A 45 -10.66 -8.98 5.58
C SER A 45 -11.98 -8.42 5.03
N GLY A 46 -12.41 -7.26 5.52
CA GLY A 46 -13.59 -6.53 5.02
C GLY A 46 -13.48 -6.07 3.56
N PHE A 47 -12.28 -6.00 3.01
CA PHE A 47 -12.01 -5.68 1.60
C PHE A 47 -11.55 -6.89 0.77
N GLY A 48 -11.44 -8.08 1.38
CA GLY A 48 -10.93 -9.28 0.72
C GLY A 48 -9.42 -9.25 0.42
N ILE A 49 -8.65 -8.54 1.24
CA ILE A 49 -7.19 -8.41 1.18
C ILE A 49 -6.59 -8.73 2.56
N ASN A 50 -5.27 -8.88 2.64
CA ASN A 50 -4.52 -9.08 3.88
C ASN A 50 -3.67 -7.83 4.15
N LEU A 51 -3.87 -7.21 5.30
CA LEU A 51 -3.11 -6.03 5.74
C LEU A 51 -2.20 -6.37 6.91
N GLU A 52 -0.91 -6.10 6.73
CA GLU A 52 0.07 -6.11 7.81
C GLU A 52 0.54 -4.69 8.14
N TYR A 53 1.11 -4.51 9.33
CA TYR A 53 1.50 -3.19 9.83
C TYR A 53 2.89 -3.24 10.45
N LYS A 54 3.80 -2.41 9.94
CA LYS A 54 5.12 -2.18 10.55
C LYS A 54 5.30 -0.70 10.89
N VAL A 55 6.17 -0.43 11.86
CA VAL A 55 6.50 0.94 12.29
C VAL A 55 7.78 1.38 11.59
N GLN A 56 7.78 2.59 11.07
CA GLN A 56 8.97 3.33 10.69
C GLN A 56 9.33 4.28 11.84
N PRO A 57 10.46 4.07 12.54
CA PRO A 57 10.84 4.90 13.68
C PRO A 57 11.17 6.36 13.31
N SER A 58 11.73 6.59 12.13
CA SER A 58 12.15 7.89 11.60
C SER A 58 12.04 7.90 10.07
N PRO A 59 11.68 9.03 9.43
CA PRO A 59 11.57 9.12 7.97
C PRO A 59 12.95 9.26 7.30
N ASP A 60 13.74 8.18 7.32
CA ASP A 60 15.13 8.19 6.81
C ASP A 60 15.22 7.97 5.28
N GLY A 61 14.07 7.95 4.60
CA GLY A 61 13.97 7.85 3.14
C GLY A 61 13.12 6.68 2.66
N LEU A 62 12.67 6.75 1.40
CA LEU A 62 11.73 5.78 0.83
C LEU A 62 12.30 4.35 0.73
N ALA A 63 13.61 4.23 0.52
CA ALA A 63 14.28 2.92 0.43
C ALA A 63 14.20 2.13 1.75
N GLN A 64 14.02 2.81 2.89
CA GLN A 64 13.86 2.16 4.19
C GLN A 64 12.62 1.26 4.23
N ALA A 65 11.61 1.51 3.39
CA ALA A 65 10.44 0.65 3.27
C ALA A 65 10.79 -0.80 2.92
N PHE A 66 11.82 -1.01 2.09
CA PHE A 66 12.27 -2.36 1.71
C PHE A 66 13.04 -3.07 2.83
N LEU A 67 13.73 -2.32 3.70
CA LEU A 67 14.39 -2.87 4.89
C LEU A 67 13.36 -3.25 5.95
N ILE A 68 12.40 -2.36 6.23
CA ILE A 68 11.32 -2.62 7.19
C ILE A 68 10.46 -3.80 6.71
N GLY A 69 10.17 -3.83 5.40
CA GLY A 69 9.35 -4.84 4.75
C GLY A 69 10.07 -6.11 4.35
N GLU A 70 11.37 -6.27 4.63
CA GLU A 70 12.19 -7.39 4.12
C GLU A 70 11.53 -8.76 4.31
N GLU A 71 11.15 -9.09 5.54
CA GLU A 71 10.47 -10.37 5.86
C GLU A 71 9.09 -10.51 5.20
N PHE A 72 8.37 -9.40 5.01
CA PHE A 72 7.05 -9.41 4.38
C PHE A 72 7.16 -9.61 2.86
N ILE A 73 8.20 -9.04 2.25
CA ILE A 73 8.49 -9.17 0.82
C ILE A 73 8.98 -10.59 0.51
N GLY A 74 9.89 -11.13 1.34
CA GLY A 74 10.50 -12.43 1.09
C GLY A 74 11.19 -12.47 -0.28
N ASP A 75 10.89 -13.49 -1.07
CA ASP A 75 11.42 -13.66 -2.43
C ASP A 75 10.45 -13.15 -3.53
N ASP A 76 9.33 -12.53 -3.14
CA ASP A 76 8.31 -12.05 -4.07
C ASP A 76 8.65 -10.69 -4.70
N SER A 77 8.06 -10.41 -5.85
CA SER A 77 8.08 -9.09 -6.46
C SER A 77 7.18 -8.11 -5.71
N VAL A 78 7.64 -6.87 -5.52
CA VAL A 78 6.94 -5.86 -4.71
C VAL A 78 6.58 -4.60 -5.51
N CYS A 79 5.51 -3.93 -5.10
CA CYS A 79 5.12 -2.60 -5.56
C CYS A 79 5.07 -1.64 -4.36
N LEU A 80 5.68 -0.46 -4.49
CA LEU A 80 5.64 0.61 -3.48
C LEU A 80 4.80 1.78 -4.00
N ILE A 81 3.88 2.26 -3.17
CA ILE A 81 3.11 3.50 -3.38
C ILE A 81 3.13 4.34 -2.12
N LEU A 82 3.22 5.67 -2.25
CA LEU A 82 3.18 6.57 -1.10
C LEU A 82 1.74 6.75 -0.60
N GLY A 83 1.57 6.84 0.71
CA GLY A 83 0.26 6.93 1.37
C GLY A 83 -0.55 8.20 1.05
N ASP A 84 0.09 9.20 0.45
CA ASP A 84 -0.48 10.49 0.06
C ASP A 84 -0.71 10.64 -1.45
N ASN A 85 -0.36 9.62 -2.24
CA ASN A 85 -0.46 9.68 -3.69
C ASN A 85 -1.87 9.35 -4.16
N ILE A 86 -2.42 10.24 -4.99
CA ILE A 86 -3.78 10.13 -5.54
C ILE A 86 -3.70 10.12 -7.05
N PHE A 87 -4.12 9.01 -7.66
CA PHE A 87 -4.17 8.85 -9.11
C PHE A 87 -5.61 8.63 -9.57
N PHE A 88 -6.00 9.34 -10.63
CA PHE A 88 -7.28 9.17 -11.29
C PHE A 88 -7.13 9.42 -12.79
N GLY A 89 -7.73 8.54 -13.60
CA GLY A 89 -7.68 8.69 -15.04
C GLY A 89 -8.32 7.50 -15.76
N GLN A 90 -8.91 7.76 -16.92
CA GLN A 90 -9.42 6.71 -17.78
C GLN A 90 -8.29 5.77 -18.21
N GLY A 91 -8.53 4.47 -18.16
CA GLY A 91 -7.55 3.47 -18.59
C GLY A 91 -6.41 3.20 -17.60
N PHE A 92 -6.50 3.70 -16.36
CA PHE A 92 -5.47 3.48 -15.36
C PHE A 92 -5.32 2.01 -14.95
N THR A 93 -6.43 1.28 -14.75
CA THR A 93 -6.38 -0.14 -14.38
C THR A 93 -5.63 -1.03 -15.39
N PRO A 94 -5.86 -0.92 -16.71
CA PRO A 94 -5.00 -1.59 -17.71
C PRO A 94 -3.51 -1.29 -17.57
N ILE A 95 -3.12 -0.04 -17.27
CA ILE A 95 -1.71 0.34 -17.10
C ILE A 95 -1.09 -0.40 -15.90
N LEU A 96 -1.79 -0.43 -14.77
CA LEU A 96 -1.34 -1.15 -13.57
C LEU A 96 -1.17 -2.65 -13.82
N LYS A 97 -2.18 -3.29 -14.44
CA LYS A 97 -2.12 -4.72 -14.77
C LYS A 97 -0.99 -5.05 -15.74
N ASN A 98 -0.73 -4.17 -16.71
CA ASN A 98 0.39 -4.32 -17.63
C ASN A 98 1.74 -4.26 -16.90
N ALA A 99 1.91 -3.35 -15.94
CA ALA A 99 3.13 -3.27 -15.13
C ALA A 99 3.36 -4.58 -14.34
N VAL A 100 2.33 -5.09 -13.67
CA VAL A 100 2.40 -6.40 -12.98
C VAL A 100 2.74 -7.54 -13.95
N SER A 101 2.17 -7.55 -15.15
CA SER A 101 2.42 -8.59 -16.14
C SER A 101 3.85 -8.62 -16.69
N ARG A 102 4.57 -7.48 -16.66
CA ARG A 102 5.96 -7.39 -17.12
C ARG A 102 6.89 -8.08 -16.13
N VAL A 103 6.71 -7.81 -14.84
CA VAL A 103 7.53 -8.40 -13.77
C VAL A 103 7.36 -9.92 -13.72
N LYS A 104 6.15 -10.45 -13.96
CA LYS A 104 5.91 -11.91 -13.99
C LYS A 104 6.53 -12.66 -15.18
N LYS A 105 7.01 -11.95 -16.20
CA LYS A 105 7.60 -12.54 -17.41
C LYS A 105 9.12 -12.60 -17.36
N GLU A 106 9.72 -11.92 -16.38
CA GLU A 106 11.15 -12.00 -16.06
C GLU A 106 11.39 -13.17 -15.10
#